data_AF-F2S3M4-F1
#
_entry.id   AF-F2S3M4-F1
#
_cell.length_a   1.000
_cell.length_b   1.000
_cell.length_c   1.000
_cell.angle_alpha   90.00
_cell.angle_beta   90.00
_cell.angle_gamma   90.00
#
_symmetry.space_group_name_H-M   'P 1'
#
loop_
_entity.id
_entity.type
_entity.pdbx_description
1 polymer ?
#
loop_
_entity_poly.entity_id
_entity_poly.type
_entity_poly.pdbx_seq_one_letter_code
_entity_poly.pdbx_strand_id
1 'polypeptide(L)'
;MAAFASGMALGASHGSTKAAFRFRAENAHRFPTNPTGWYQYHKSKNYASMIGGLKEGTKLGLKVGIGAVAFCIFEETVDHARGNRDFLSTVTAGLSFSGVYSLLARHDVYTAARTAKVGLKLSLAYGLLQDLFASFRGSRPQYIQFVFNVFGKSGSP
;
A
#
# COMPACT_ATOMS: atom_id res chain seq x y z
N MET A 1 -4.51 4.07 10.06
CA MET A 1 -3.27 4.22 10.88
C MET A 1 -2.17 3.21 10.55
N ALA A 2 -2.46 1.90 10.47
CA ALA A 2 -1.43 0.88 10.17
C ALA A 2 -0.68 1.09 8.83
N ALA A 3 -1.40 1.50 7.78
CA ALA A 3 -0.81 1.79 6.46
C ALA A 3 0.16 2.99 6.49
N PHE A 4 -0.17 4.03 7.26
CA PHE A 4 0.70 5.18 7.47
C PHE A 4 1.95 4.78 8.27
N ALA A 5 1.78 4.05 9.38
CA ALA A 5 2.89 3.64 10.25
C ALA A 5 3.89 2.72 9.53
N SER A 6 3.38 1.74 8.76
CA SER A 6 4.22 0.86 7.93
C SER A 6 4.94 1.61 6.81
N GLY A 7 4.24 2.51 6.10
CA GLY A 7 4.86 3.38 5.09
C GLY A 7 5.92 4.31 5.69
N MET A 8 5.67 4.84 6.88
CA MET A 8 6.61 5.70 7.60
C MET A 8 7.85 4.93 8.06
N ALA A 9 7.68 3.72 8.62
CA ALA A 9 8.80 2.89 9.06
C ALA A 9 9.71 2.49 7.90
N LEU A 10 9.13 2.02 6.79
CA LEU A 10 9.87 1.64 5.59
C LEU A 10 10.57 2.85 4.95
N GLY A 11 9.85 3.98 4.83
CA GLY A 11 10.41 5.21 4.27
C GLY A 11 11.52 5.80 5.14
N ALA A 12 11.38 5.71 6.47
CA ALA A 12 12.39 6.19 7.40
C ALA A 12 13.65 5.31 7.39
N SER A 13 13.51 3.98 7.36
CA SER A 13 14.65 3.06 7.25
C SER A 13 15.43 3.26 5.95
N HIS A 14 14.72 3.40 4.83
CA HIS A 14 15.35 3.63 3.53
C HIS A 14 15.98 5.04 3.43
N GLY A 15 15.25 6.08 3.87
CA GLY A 15 15.71 7.47 3.83
C GLY A 15 16.91 7.75 4.73
N SER A 16 16.95 7.16 5.92
CA SER A 16 18.07 7.27 6.86
C SER A 16 19.35 6.66 6.30
N THR A 17 19.26 5.43 5.79
CA THR A 17 20.40 4.75 5.16
C THR A 17 20.95 5.53 3.96
N LYS A 18 20.05 6.03 3.10
CA LYS A 18 20.43 6.84 1.93
C LYS A 18 21.11 8.16 2.31
N ALA A 19 20.60 8.87 3.30
CA ALA A 19 21.21 10.10 3.79
C ALA A 19 22.56 9.85 4.49
N ALA A 20 22.69 8.74 5.22
CA ALA A 20 23.95 8.34 5.84
C ALA A 20 25.03 8.02 4.79
N PHE A 21 24.68 7.31 3.71
CA PHE A 21 25.62 7.04 2.62
C PHE A 21 26.03 8.30 1.86
N ARG A 22 25.09 9.22 1.61
CA ARG A 22 25.41 10.53 1.01
C ARG A 22 26.36 11.34 1.87
N PHE A 23 26.10 11.44 3.17
CA PHE A 23 26.99 12.14 4.11
C PHE A 23 28.40 11.54 4.12
N ARG A 24 28.51 10.21 4.06
CA ARG A 24 29.81 9.51 3.99
C ARG A 24 30.52 9.76 2.68
N ALA A 25 29.80 9.77 1.55
CA ALA A 25 30.36 10.05 0.24
C ALA A 25 30.87 11.49 0.14
N GLU A 26 30.08 12.47 0.61
CA GLU A 26 30.45 13.88 0.64
C GLU A 26 31.68 14.14 1.52
N ASN A 27 31.80 13.44 2.65
CA ASN A 27 32.92 13.60 3.59
C ASN A 27 34.05 12.59 3.40
N ALA A 28 34.06 11.80 2.32
CA ALA A 28 35.09 10.78 2.08
C ALA A 28 36.51 11.38 1.93
N HIS A 29 36.60 12.68 1.63
CA HIS A 29 37.87 13.41 1.52
C HIS A 29 38.22 14.24 2.78
N ARG A 30 37.32 14.32 3.77
CA ARG A 30 37.47 15.12 5.00
C ARG A 30 37.28 14.25 6.23
N PHE A 31 38.17 13.29 6.43
CA PHE A 31 38.16 12.50 7.65
C PHE A 31 38.80 13.28 8.80
N PRO A 32 38.16 13.34 9.99
CA PRO A 32 38.74 13.96 11.16
C PRO A 32 39.95 13.15 11.64
N THR A 33 41.01 13.86 12.03
CA THR A 33 42.25 13.26 12.56
C THR A 33 42.29 13.27 14.10
N ASN A 34 41.42 14.04 14.75
CA ASN A 34 41.34 14.15 16.21
C ASN A 34 40.14 13.37 16.79
N PRO A 35 40.23 12.89 18.04
CA PRO A 35 39.11 12.20 18.71
C PRO A 35 37.84 13.07 18.81
N THR A 36 37.99 14.36 19.10
CA THR A 36 36.87 15.30 19.22
C THR A 36 36.12 15.50 17.89
N GLY A 37 36.83 15.54 16.77
CA GLY A 37 36.22 15.66 15.44
C GLY A 37 35.47 14.40 15.04
N TRP A 38 35.92 13.22 15.47
CA TRP A 38 35.17 11.97 15.29
C TRP A 38 33.81 11.99 16.00
N TYR A 39 33.72 12.59 17.19
CA TYR A 39 32.44 12.77 17.88
C TYR A 39 31.49 13.69 17.08
N GLN A 40 31.98 14.85 16.63
CA GLN A 40 31.18 15.79 15.84
C GLN A 40 30.75 15.18 14.50
N TYR A 41 31.62 14.41 13.86
CA TYR A 41 31.31 13.69 12.63
C TYR A 41 30.13 12.73 12.81
N HIS A 42 30.15 11.91 13.87
CA HIS A 42 29.06 10.99 14.17
C HIS A 42 27.75 11.71 14.52
N LYS A 43 27.81 12.82 15.26
CA LYS A 43 26.64 13.66 15.57
C LYS A 43 26.01 14.22 14.30
N SER A 44 26.80 14.81 13.41
CA SER A 44 26.33 15.37 12.14
C SER A 44 25.79 14.31 11.20
N LYS A 45 26.46 13.14 11.11
CA LYS A 45 25.99 11.98 10.33
C LYS A 45 24.63 11.49 10.83
N ASN A 46 24.45 11.35 12.13
CA ASN A 46 23.19 10.90 12.72
C ASN A 46 22.08 11.92 12.50
N TYR A 47 22.39 13.22 12.58
CA TYR A 47 21.42 14.28 12.31
C TYR A 47 20.96 14.29 10.84
N ALA A 48 21.90 14.20 9.89
CA ALA A 48 21.58 14.08 8.47
C ALA A 48 20.75 12.82 8.16
N SER A 49 21.10 11.70 8.80
CA SER A 49 20.36 10.44 8.69
C SER A 49 18.93 10.55 9.24
N MET A 50 18.74 11.15 10.43
CA MET A 50 17.42 11.38 11.01
C MET A 50 16.53 12.26 10.13
N ILE A 51 17.06 13.38 9.61
CA ILE A 51 16.29 14.27 8.74
C ILE A 51 15.92 13.57 7.44
N GLY A 52 16.87 12.82 6.84
CA GLY A 52 16.62 12.01 5.65
C GLY A 52 15.53 10.96 5.86
N GLY A 53 15.58 10.28 7.01
CA GLY A 53 14.57 9.31 7.41
C GLY A 53 13.20 9.94 7.64
N LEU A 54 13.13 11.07 8.35
CA LEU A 54 11.86 11.75 8.61
C LEU A 54 11.22 12.27 7.31
N LYS A 55 12.01 12.85 6.41
CA LYS A 55 11.52 13.40 5.14
C LYS A 55 10.97 12.32 4.21
N GLU A 56 11.71 11.23 4.01
CA GLU A 56 11.23 10.12 3.16
C GLU A 56 10.13 9.29 3.85
N GLY A 57 10.24 9.09 5.17
CA GLY A 57 9.23 8.40 5.98
C GLY A 57 7.87 9.10 5.94
N THR A 58 7.82 10.41 6.20
CA THR A 58 6.58 11.19 6.11
C THR A 58 6.01 11.20 4.70
N LYS A 59 6.85 11.39 3.68
CA LYS A 59 6.42 11.36 2.27
C LYS A 59 5.80 10.03 1.88
N LEU A 60 6.45 8.91 2.20
CA LEU A 60 5.94 7.58 1.88
C LEU A 60 4.73 7.21 2.74
N GLY A 61 4.78 7.49 4.03
CA GLY A 61 3.67 7.29 4.98
C GLY A 61 2.41 8.02 4.55
N LEU A 62 2.51 9.29 4.15
CA LEU A 62 1.37 10.07 3.64
C LEU A 62 0.85 9.49 2.32
N LYS A 63 1.73 9.16 1.37
CA LYS A 63 1.31 8.60 0.07
C LYS A 63 0.52 7.30 0.24
N VAL A 64 1.00 6.40 1.09
CA VAL A 64 0.33 5.12 1.37
C VAL A 64 -0.92 5.34 2.23
N GLY A 65 -0.86 6.25 3.21
CA GLY A 65 -1.98 6.59 4.07
C GLY A 65 -3.17 7.18 3.31
N ILE A 66 -2.94 8.15 2.43
CA ILE A 66 -3.97 8.73 1.56
C ILE A 66 -4.57 7.65 0.65
N GLY A 67 -3.74 6.78 0.07
CA GLY A 67 -4.21 5.66 -0.75
C GLY A 67 -5.11 4.71 0.03
N ALA A 68 -4.76 4.37 1.28
CA ALA A 68 -5.56 3.51 2.13
C ALA A 68 -6.90 4.16 2.55
N VAL A 69 -6.89 5.46 2.88
CA VAL A 69 -8.13 6.21 3.21
C VAL A 69 -9.04 6.28 1.99
N ALA A 70 -8.50 6.60 0.83
CA ALA A 70 -9.27 6.64 -0.41
C ALA A 70 -9.91 5.26 -0.69
N PHE A 71 -9.14 4.17 -0.53
CA PHE A 71 -9.66 2.81 -0.68
C PHE A 71 -10.83 2.52 0.29
N CYS A 72 -10.70 2.86 1.58
CA CYS A 72 -11.79 2.66 2.55
C CYS A 72 -13.04 3.50 2.24
N ILE A 73 -12.88 4.75 1.79
CA ILE A 73 -14.02 5.59 1.37
C ILE A 73 -14.73 4.96 0.18
N PHE A 74 -13.97 4.42 -0.79
CA PHE A 74 -14.55 3.71 -1.92
C PHE A 74 -15.30 2.46 -1.47
N GLU A 75 -14.74 1.63 -0.58
CA GLU A 75 -15.44 0.47 -0.02
C GLU A 75 -16.76 0.87 0.67
N GLU A 76 -16.72 1.88 1.54
CA GLU A 76 -17.89 2.33 2.31
C GLU A 76 -18.97 2.98 1.44
N THR A 77 -18.57 3.74 0.41
CA THR A 77 -19.50 4.36 -0.54
C THR A 77 -20.26 3.30 -1.35
N VAL A 78 -19.58 2.23 -1.79
CA VAL A 78 -20.25 1.18 -2.57
C VAL A 78 -21.08 0.25 -1.68
N ASP A 79 -20.68 0.04 -0.43
CA ASP A 79 -21.50 -0.69 0.54
C ASP A 79 -22.78 0.08 0.95
N HIS A 80 -22.71 1.42 1.07
CA HIS A 80 -23.87 2.26 1.38
C HIS A 80 -24.86 2.40 0.21
N ALA A 81 -24.38 2.42 -1.04
CA ALA A 81 -25.23 2.54 -2.22
C ALA A 81 -26.07 1.28 -2.51
N ARG A 82 -25.78 0.13 -1.89
CA ARG A 82 -26.41 -1.16 -2.23
C ARG A 82 -27.21 -1.84 -1.11
N GLY A 83 -27.16 -1.35 0.13
CA GLY A 83 -28.02 -1.82 1.22
C GLY A 83 -27.87 -3.29 1.62
N ASN A 84 -26.91 -4.04 1.04
CA ASN A 84 -26.58 -5.40 1.42
C ASN A 84 -25.16 -5.77 0.98
N ARG A 85 -24.44 -6.50 1.85
CA ARG A 85 -23.06 -6.95 1.61
C ARG A 85 -23.01 -7.96 0.47
N ASP A 86 -22.61 -7.54 -0.74
CA ASP A 86 -22.24 -8.48 -1.81
C ASP A 86 -21.18 -7.95 -2.79
N PHE A 87 -20.18 -8.81 -3.01
CA PHE A 87 -18.94 -8.79 -3.82
C PHE A 87 -18.90 -7.96 -5.12
N LEU A 88 -20.04 -7.71 -5.76
CA LEU A 88 -20.14 -6.85 -6.95
C LEU A 88 -19.89 -5.36 -6.63
N SER A 89 -20.12 -4.96 -5.37
CA SER A 89 -19.76 -3.66 -4.81
C SER A 89 -18.25 -3.42 -4.91
N THR A 90 -17.47 -4.39 -4.42
CA THR A 90 -16.01 -4.32 -4.32
C THR A 90 -15.32 -4.30 -5.69
N VAL A 91 -15.87 -5.02 -6.68
CA VAL A 91 -15.36 -5.03 -8.06
C VAL A 91 -15.63 -3.69 -8.76
N THR A 92 -16.80 -3.10 -8.55
CA THR A 92 -17.17 -1.80 -9.14
C THR A 92 -16.42 -0.65 -8.46
N ALA A 93 -16.19 -0.75 -7.14
CA ALA A 93 -15.33 0.14 -6.37
C ALA A 93 -13.86 0.06 -6.83
N GLY A 94 -13.34 -1.15 -7.05
CA GLY A 94 -11.99 -1.39 -7.59
C GLY A 94 -11.81 -0.85 -9.01
N LEU A 95 -12.84 -0.94 -9.86
CA LEU A 95 -12.85 -0.39 -11.22
C LEU A 95 -12.89 1.14 -11.23
N SER A 96 -13.66 1.72 -10.31
CA SER A 96 -13.75 3.18 -10.11
C SER A 96 -12.46 3.75 -9.51
N PHE A 97 -11.85 3.05 -8.55
CA PHE A 97 -10.55 3.38 -7.98
C PHE A 97 -9.43 3.27 -9.02
N SER A 98 -9.48 2.26 -9.89
CA SER A 98 -8.58 2.13 -11.05
C SER A 98 -8.74 3.30 -12.03
N GLY A 99 -9.96 3.78 -12.28
CA GLY A 99 -10.23 4.94 -13.13
C GLY A 99 -9.66 6.26 -12.57
N VAL A 100 -9.84 6.49 -11.27
CA VAL A 100 -9.33 7.70 -10.58
C VAL A 100 -7.81 7.65 -10.42
N TYR A 101 -7.23 6.47 -10.14
CA TYR A 101 -5.78 6.27 -10.11
C TYR A 101 -5.15 6.46 -11.50
N SER A 102 -5.86 6.08 -12.57
CA SER A 102 -5.42 6.28 -13.96
C SER A 102 -5.44 7.75 -14.40
N LEU A 103 -6.35 8.57 -13.88
CA LEU A 103 -6.43 10.01 -14.19
C LEU A 103 -5.44 10.85 -13.39
N LEU A 104 -5.17 10.48 -12.14
CA LEU A 104 -4.19 11.16 -11.27
C LEU A 104 -2.74 10.92 -11.71
N ALA A 105 -2.48 9.88 -12.53
CA ALA A 105 -1.13 9.44 -12.82
C ALA A 105 -0.40 10.22 -13.92
N ARG A 106 -1.05 10.84 -14.93
CA ARG A 106 -0.42 11.53 -16.10
C ARG A 106 1.05 11.12 -16.39
N HIS A 107 1.32 9.82 -16.46
CA HIS A 107 2.66 9.25 -16.67
C HIS A 107 2.62 8.39 -17.93
N ASP A 108 3.66 8.55 -18.74
CA ASP A 108 3.95 7.83 -19.98
C ASP A 108 3.50 6.35 -19.94
N VAL A 109 2.85 5.91 -21.02
CA VAL A 109 1.93 4.76 -21.14
C VAL A 109 2.55 3.45 -20.60
N TYR A 110 3.87 3.34 -20.66
CA TYR A 110 4.64 2.18 -20.18
C TYR A 110 4.72 2.05 -18.66
N THR A 111 4.75 3.16 -17.91
CA THR A 111 4.83 3.13 -16.44
C THR A 111 3.46 2.84 -15.83
N ALA A 112 2.40 3.35 -16.44
CA ALA A 112 1.02 3.07 -16.04
C ALA A 112 0.69 1.57 -16.14
N ALA A 113 1.11 0.91 -17.23
CA ALA A 113 0.85 -0.53 -17.44
C ALA A 113 1.52 -1.43 -16.39
N ARG A 114 2.74 -1.09 -15.94
CA ARG A 114 3.43 -1.86 -14.89
C ARG A 114 2.76 -1.69 -13.53
N THR A 115 2.34 -0.47 -13.23
CA THR A 115 1.65 -0.14 -11.98
C THR A 115 0.25 -0.78 -11.95
N ALA A 116 -0.44 -0.81 -13.09
CA ALA A 116 -1.73 -1.47 -13.26
C ALA A 116 -1.63 -3.00 -13.09
N LYS A 117 -0.62 -3.66 -13.68
CA LYS A 117 -0.39 -5.11 -13.49
C LYS A 117 -0.12 -5.47 -12.03
N VAL A 118 0.65 -4.64 -11.33
CA VAL A 118 0.93 -4.84 -9.90
C VAL A 118 -0.32 -4.59 -9.06
N GLY A 119 -1.07 -3.53 -9.37
CA GLY A 119 -2.36 -3.23 -8.74
C GLY A 119 -3.36 -4.38 -8.91
N LEU A 120 -3.50 -4.94 -10.12
CA LEU A 120 -4.37 -6.07 -10.44
C LEU A 120 -3.99 -7.34 -9.65
N LYS A 121 -2.68 -7.66 -9.59
CA LYS A 121 -2.22 -8.84 -8.83
C LYS A 121 -2.48 -8.68 -7.34
N LEU A 122 -2.27 -7.48 -6.81
CA LEU A 122 -2.49 -7.20 -5.39
C LEU A 122 -3.98 -7.22 -5.03
N SER A 123 -4.86 -6.67 -5.88
CA SER A 123 -6.31 -6.72 -5.64
C SER A 123 -6.86 -8.14 -5.74
N LEU A 124 -6.38 -8.94 -6.71
CA LEU A 124 -6.77 -10.34 -6.84
C LEU A 124 -6.30 -11.18 -5.64
N ALA A 125 -5.07 -10.97 -5.16
CA ALA A 125 -4.56 -11.63 -3.97
C ALA A 125 -5.33 -11.21 -2.70
N TYR A 126 -5.68 -9.94 -2.58
CA TYR A 126 -6.48 -9.42 -1.46
C TYR A 126 -7.89 -10.02 -1.44
N GLY A 127 -8.58 -10.06 -2.58
CA GLY A 127 -9.90 -10.66 -2.70
C GLY A 127 -9.90 -12.15 -2.35
N LEU A 128 -8.93 -12.91 -2.85
CA LEU A 128 -8.78 -14.33 -2.51
C LEU A 128 -8.52 -14.55 -1.01
N LEU A 129 -7.68 -13.72 -0.39
CA LEU A 129 -7.43 -13.79 1.05
C LEU A 129 -8.67 -13.45 1.88
N GLN A 130 -9.44 -12.45 1.45
CA GLN A 130 -10.68 -12.06 2.11
C GLN A 130 -11.72 -13.19 2.07
N ASP A 131 -11.88 -13.85 0.93
CA ASP A 131 -12.78 -15.01 0.76
C ASP A 131 -12.33 -16.22 1.60
N LEU A 132 -11.02 -16.44 1.70
CA LEU A 132 -10.43 -17.50 2.51
C LEU A 132 -10.69 -17.29 4.00
N PHE A 133 -10.51 -16.06 4.50
CA PHE A 133 -10.81 -15.70 5.89
C PHE A 133 -12.31 -15.74 6.20
N ALA A 134 -13.17 -15.37 5.25
CA ALA A 134 -14.62 -15.52 5.38
C ALA A 134 -15.04 -16.99 5.50
N SER A 135 -14.43 -17.88 4.69
CA SER A 135 -14.64 -19.32 4.74
C SER A 135 -14.22 -19.93 6.09
N PHE A 136 -13.07 -19.51 6.64
CA PHE A 136 -12.59 -19.99 7.94
C PHE A 136 -13.39 -19.49 9.14
N ARG A 137 -14.08 -18.34 9.04
CA ARG A 137 -14.85 -17.75 10.15
C ARG A 137 -16.27 -18.31 10.28
N GLY A 138 -16.65 -19.31 9.47
CA GLY A 138 -17.94 -20.00 9.58
C GLY A 138 -19.16 -19.18 9.12
N SER A 139 -18.96 -17.96 8.63
CA SER A 139 -19.99 -17.21 7.91
C SER A 139 -20.09 -17.80 6.50
N ARG A 140 -21.01 -18.75 6.31
CA ARG A 140 -21.27 -19.41 5.01
C ARG A 140 -21.30 -18.38 3.86
N PRO A 141 -20.30 -18.37 2.96
CA PRO A 141 -20.33 -17.49 1.81
C PRO A 141 -21.47 -17.92 0.87
N GLN A 142 -22.34 -16.98 0.47
CA GLN A 142 -23.52 -17.26 -0.37
C GLN A 142 -23.17 -17.80 -1.78
N TYR A 143 -21.90 -17.82 -2.19
CA TYR A 143 -21.47 -18.43 -3.45
C TYR A 143 -21.78 -19.93 -3.51
N ILE A 144 -21.74 -20.62 -2.37
CA ILE A 144 -22.14 -22.02 -2.28
C ILE A 144 -23.65 -22.15 -2.52
N GLN A 145 -24.47 -21.18 -2.08
CA GLN A 145 -25.92 -21.19 -2.35
C GLN A 145 -26.25 -20.84 -3.80
N PHE A 146 -25.57 -19.89 -4.44
CA PHE A 146 -25.83 -19.58 -5.84
C PHE A 146 -25.41 -20.74 -6.76
N VAL A 147 -24.25 -21.37 -6.49
CA VAL A 147 -23.81 -22.56 -7.22
C VAL A 147 -24.72 -23.76 -6.95
N PHE A 148 -25.15 -24.00 -5.70
CA PHE A 148 -26.14 -25.06 -5.41
C PHE A 148 -27.52 -24.78 -6.02
N ASN A 149 -27.96 -23.53 -6.11
CA ASN A 149 -29.29 -23.18 -6.64
C ASN A 149 -29.31 -23.18 -8.18
N VAL A 150 -28.17 -22.90 -8.83
CA VAL A 150 -27.99 -23.04 -10.29
C VAL A 150 -27.82 -24.50 -10.70
N PHE A 151 -27.06 -25.31 -9.94
CA PHE A 151 -26.89 -26.75 -10.23
C PHE A 151 -28.04 -27.62 -9.70
N GLY A 152 -28.78 -27.17 -8.68
CA GLY A 152 -29.92 -27.89 -8.10
C GLY A 152 -31.20 -27.87 -8.95
N LYS A 153 -31.28 -27.00 -9.97
CA LYS A 153 -32.43 -26.94 -10.90
C LYS A 153 -32.37 -27.93 -12.06
N SER A 154 -31.33 -28.78 -12.14
CA SER A 154 -31.13 -29.74 -13.23
C SER A 154 -31.51 -31.19 -12.87
N GLY A 155 -32.14 -31.45 -11.72
CA GLY A 155 -32.38 -32.82 -11.25
C GLY A 155 -33.74 -33.04 -10.59
N SER A 156 -34.82 -32.99 -11.36
CA SER A 156 -36.10 -33.63 -10.99
C SER A 156 -36.97 -33.87 -12.23
N PRO A 157 -37.17 -35.13 -12.68
CA PRO A 157 -38.48 -35.55 -13.18
C PRO A 157 -39.47 -35.72 -12.02
#